data_AF-A0A3C1U883-F1
#
_entry.id   AF-A0A3C1U883-F1
#
_cell.length_a   1.000
_cell.length_b   1.000
_cell.length_c   1.000
_cell.angle_alpha   90.00
_cell.angle_beta   90.00
_cell.angle_gamma   90.00
#
_symmetry.space_group_name_H-M   'P 1'
#
loop_
_entity.id
_entity.type
_entity.pdbx_description
1 polymer ?
#
loop_
_entity_poly.entity_id
_entity_poly.type
_entity_poly.pdbx_seq_one_letter_code
_entity_poly.pdbx_strand_id
1 'polypeptide(L)'
;METLALIEHFKARGKSDQEIYAILDDVKELEDFILEHRVKLESLDVPLLRTFIAKLIREERNTMARLVNLMRYFGATRQYDLYIYFTSLVNSTDVIDQITRRLDPKTKAKIDSVGMPPLGSDIGEMPDYTATFMDTLADTMDRPQLRKTLAGNNHEIPREAFSKEKEIFDKTDSLDEYLVGLNQRGIATLQKHAETGLIWFEQVITQEVVDYVKTNPEIMSATRVGNKLYTAKIPYDTVNFLRATDLDTKRFYACHCPFVRTSLLTQHPKVDKDWCYCSAGFGKFLYEVLFDEELDVEVLETPLSGSTLCRFAITIPQRIMALKTPKVNYENDRY
;
A
#
# COMPACT_ATOMS: atom_id res chain seq x y z
N MET A 1 -14.23 -13.33 21.46
CA MET A 1 -15.11 -14.20 20.64
C MET A 1 -14.85 -15.63 21.07
N GLU A 2 -15.89 -16.44 21.31
CA GLU A 2 -15.70 -17.84 21.70
C GLU A 2 -15.00 -18.65 20.59
N THR A 3 -14.18 -19.63 20.94
CA THR A 3 -13.38 -20.44 19.99
C THR A 3 -14.23 -21.07 18.89
N LEU A 4 -15.44 -21.54 19.21
CA LEU A 4 -16.37 -22.11 18.23
C LEU A 4 -16.79 -21.08 17.16
N ALA A 5 -17.12 -19.85 17.58
CA ALA A 5 -17.48 -18.78 16.65
C ALA A 5 -16.29 -18.37 15.76
N LEU A 6 -15.06 -18.44 16.27
CA LEU A 6 -13.85 -18.21 15.46
C LEU A 6 -13.62 -19.32 14.42
N ILE A 7 -13.83 -20.58 14.80
CA ILE A 7 -13.75 -21.72 13.89
C ILE A 7 -14.78 -21.57 12.77
N GLU A 8 -16.05 -21.30 13.11
CA GLU A 8 -17.12 -21.07 12.14
C GLU A 8 -16.80 -19.89 11.21
N HIS A 9 -16.26 -18.80 11.75
CA HIS A 9 -15.85 -17.63 10.98
C HIS A 9 -14.82 -17.98 9.89
N PHE A 10 -13.82 -18.81 10.21
CA PHE A 10 -12.79 -19.21 9.25
C PHE A 10 -13.27 -20.29 8.29
N LYS A 11 -14.10 -21.25 8.73
CA LYS A 11 -14.74 -22.23 7.83
C LYS A 11 -15.60 -21.55 6.77
N ALA A 12 -16.37 -20.54 7.16
CA ALA A 12 -17.16 -19.73 6.22
C ALA A 12 -16.31 -18.99 5.16
N ARG A 13 -15.00 -18.85 5.39
CA ARG A 13 -14.02 -18.26 4.46
C ARG A 13 -13.18 -19.31 3.74
N GLY A 14 -13.60 -20.57 3.75
CA GLY A 14 -12.96 -21.67 3.02
C GLY A 14 -11.65 -22.17 3.64
N LYS A 15 -11.38 -21.86 4.91
CA LYS A 15 -10.19 -22.38 5.61
C LYS A 15 -10.38 -23.85 5.98
N SER A 16 -9.34 -24.65 5.75
CA SER A 16 -9.27 -26.04 6.19
C SER A 16 -9.14 -26.13 7.71
N ASP A 17 -9.50 -27.28 8.29
CA ASP A 17 -9.33 -27.51 9.74
C ASP A 17 -7.87 -27.34 10.16
N GLN A 18 -6.91 -27.80 9.35
CA GLN A 18 -5.48 -27.63 9.62
C GLN A 18 -5.05 -26.15 9.69
N GLU A 19 -5.51 -25.31 8.75
CA GLU A 19 -5.24 -23.88 8.80
C GLU A 19 -5.85 -23.23 10.03
N ILE A 20 -7.05 -23.66 10.43
CA ILE A 20 -7.73 -23.13 11.61
C ILE A 20 -6.97 -23.50 12.88
N TYR A 21 -6.53 -24.76 13.03
CA TYR A 21 -5.71 -25.17 14.17
C TYR A 21 -4.40 -24.40 14.25
N ALA A 22 -3.72 -24.19 13.11
CA ALA A 22 -2.50 -23.38 13.09
C ALA A 22 -2.74 -21.93 13.57
N ILE A 23 -3.87 -21.32 13.19
CA ILE A 23 -4.25 -19.99 13.70
C ILE A 23 -4.48 -20.05 15.22
N LEU A 24 -5.20 -21.05 15.71
CA LEU A 24 -5.50 -21.18 17.14
C LEU A 24 -4.24 -21.41 17.97
N ASP A 25 -3.29 -22.22 17.47
CA ASP A 25 -2.01 -22.47 18.15
C ASP A 25 -1.17 -21.20 18.25
N ASP A 26 -1.05 -20.43 17.16
CA ASP A 26 -0.33 -19.15 17.16
C ASP A 26 -0.99 -18.11 18.10
N VAL A 27 -2.33 -18.07 18.15
CA VAL A 27 -3.08 -17.21 19.07
C VAL A 27 -2.89 -17.65 20.51
N LYS A 28 -2.90 -18.96 20.78
CA LYS A 28 -2.71 -19.51 22.13
C LYS A 28 -1.34 -19.14 22.70
N GLU A 29 -0.29 -19.20 21.88
CA GLU A 29 1.04 -18.77 22.31
C GLU A 29 1.08 -17.27 22.63
N LEU A 30 0.43 -16.43 21.83
CA LEU A 30 0.32 -15.01 22.13
C LEU A 30 -0.45 -14.79 23.44
N GLU A 31 -1.55 -15.51 23.67
CA GLU A 31 -2.33 -15.46 24.92
C GLU A 31 -1.49 -15.83 26.14
N ASP A 32 -0.68 -16.89 26.03
CA ASP A 32 0.23 -17.30 27.11
C ASP A 32 1.28 -16.22 27.39
N PHE A 33 1.88 -15.65 26.34
CA PHE A 33 2.83 -14.55 26.47
C PHE A 33 2.23 -13.32 27.17
N ILE A 34 1.03 -12.87 26.78
CA ILE A 34 0.42 -11.68 27.40
C ILE A 34 -0.08 -11.96 28.81
N LEU A 35 -0.45 -13.20 29.12
CA LEU A 35 -0.84 -13.62 30.47
C LEU A 35 0.35 -13.54 31.43
N GLU A 36 1.56 -13.90 30.99
CA GLU A 36 2.80 -13.70 31.75
C GLU A 36 3.05 -12.22 32.07
N HIS A 37 2.59 -11.31 31.20
CA HIS A 37 2.63 -9.86 31.39
C HIS A 37 1.41 -9.30 32.15
N ARG A 38 0.53 -10.17 32.65
CA ARG A 38 -0.72 -9.82 33.38
C ARG A 38 -1.68 -8.96 32.55
N VAL A 39 -1.64 -9.08 31.23
CA VAL A 39 -2.52 -8.40 30.30
C VAL A 39 -3.55 -9.38 29.75
N LYS A 40 -4.79 -8.93 29.61
CA LYS A 40 -5.84 -9.69 28.91
C LYS A 40 -5.78 -9.41 27.42
N LEU A 41 -6.18 -10.36 26.59
CA LEU A 41 -6.12 -10.23 25.14
C LEU A 41 -6.90 -9.02 24.62
N GLU A 42 -8.04 -8.69 25.22
CA GLU A 42 -8.86 -7.53 24.86
C GLU A 42 -8.20 -6.19 25.20
N SER A 43 -7.13 -6.20 25.99
CA SER A 43 -6.35 -5.03 26.40
C SER A 43 -4.94 -5.02 25.82
N LEU A 44 -4.65 -5.92 24.87
CA LEU A 44 -3.37 -5.95 24.17
C LEU A 44 -3.21 -4.69 23.31
N ASP A 45 -2.08 -4.02 23.47
CA ASP A 45 -1.69 -2.85 22.67
C ASP A 45 -0.52 -3.17 21.73
N VAL A 46 -0.26 -2.24 20.80
CA VAL A 46 0.84 -2.37 19.82
C VAL A 46 2.22 -2.47 20.50
N PRO A 47 2.56 -1.69 21.55
CA PRO A 47 3.83 -1.85 22.26
C PRO A 47 4.09 -3.25 22.83
N LEU A 48 3.12 -3.88 23.50
CA LEU A 48 3.30 -5.23 24.01
C LEU A 48 3.35 -6.26 22.87
N LEU A 49 2.55 -6.06 21.82
CA LEU A 49 2.61 -6.90 20.62
C LEU A 49 3.98 -6.83 19.91
N ARG A 50 4.61 -5.65 19.85
CA ARG A 50 5.99 -5.49 19.34
C ARG A 50 6.98 -6.34 20.14
N THR A 51 6.80 -6.40 21.45
CA THR A 51 7.65 -7.22 22.33
C THR A 51 7.50 -8.72 22.02
N PHE A 52 6.28 -9.17 21.74
CA PHE A 52 6.03 -10.55 21.30
C PHE A 52 6.68 -10.85 19.95
N ILE A 53 6.55 -9.96 18.96
CA ILE A 53 7.17 -10.14 17.64
C ILE A 53 8.70 -10.14 17.76
N ALA A 54 9.28 -9.27 18.59
CA ALA A 54 10.71 -9.27 18.87
C ALA A 54 11.17 -10.60 19.49
N LYS A 55 10.36 -11.23 20.35
CA LYS A 55 10.61 -12.58 20.85
C LYS A 55 10.61 -13.60 19.70
N LEU A 56 9.61 -13.56 18.83
CA LEU A 56 9.55 -14.45 17.66
C LEU A 56 10.77 -14.28 16.74
N ILE A 57 11.25 -13.05 16.52
CA ILE A 57 12.46 -12.79 15.73
C ILE A 57 13.70 -13.40 16.39
N ARG A 58 13.89 -13.16 17.70
CA ARG A 58 15.04 -13.73 18.44
C ARG A 58 15.04 -15.26 18.45
N GLU A 59 13.88 -15.87 18.36
CA GLU A 59 13.71 -17.32 18.32
C GLU A 59 13.64 -17.89 16.89
N GLU A 60 13.79 -17.05 15.86
CA GLU A 60 13.67 -17.43 14.43
C GLU A 60 12.32 -18.08 14.08
N ARG A 61 11.27 -17.64 14.77
CA ARG A 61 9.89 -18.15 14.71
C ARG A 61 8.92 -17.16 14.05
N ASN A 62 9.42 -16.04 13.54
CA ASN A 62 8.71 -14.96 12.87
C ASN A 62 8.37 -15.30 11.39
N THR A 63 7.61 -16.38 11.16
CA THR A 63 7.24 -16.77 9.79
C THR A 63 6.07 -15.95 9.22
N MET A 64 6.01 -15.81 7.90
CA MET A 64 4.89 -15.15 7.21
C MET A 64 3.54 -15.78 7.58
N ALA A 65 3.47 -17.11 7.60
CA ALA A 65 2.27 -17.83 7.98
C ALA A 65 1.78 -17.42 9.37
N ARG A 66 2.69 -17.34 10.35
CA ARG A 66 2.37 -16.93 11.73
C ARG A 66 1.88 -15.49 11.83
N LEU A 67 2.59 -14.54 11.22
CA LEU A 67 2.16 -13.13 11.25
C LEU A 67 0.79 -12.95 10.57
N VAL A 68 0.54 -13.66 9.47
CA VAL A 68 -0.76 -13.66 8.78
C VAL A 68 -1.86 -14.33 9.61
N ASN A 69 -1.55 -15.37 10.36
CA ASN A 69 -2.50 -16.01 11.27
C ASN A 69 -2.96 -15.05 12.37
N LEU A 70 -2.02 -14.37 13.02
CA LEU A 70 -2.32 -13.35 14.04
C LEU A 70 -3.08 -12.17 13.44
N MET A 71 -2.67 -11.68 12.26
CA MET A 71 -3.41 -10.66 11.51
C MET A 71 -4.86 -11.07 11.28
N ARG A 72 -5.11 -12.28 10.75
CA ARG A 72 -6.46 -12.79 10.49
C ARG A 72 -7.29 -12.89 11.78
N TYR A 73 -6.68 -13.32 12.89
CA TYR A 73 -7.34 -13.35 14.19
C TYR A 73 -7.80 -11.95 14.63
N PHE A 74 -6.94 -10.94 14.55
CA PHE A 74 -7.31 -9.57 14.92
C PHE A 74 -8.37 -8.97 13.99
N GLY A 75 -8.34 -9.32 12.70
CA GLY A 75 -9.41 -8.98 11.76
C GLY A 75 -10.75 -9.62 12.13
N ALA A 76 -10.74 -10.92 12.47
CA ALA A 76 -11.94 -11.67 12.86
C ALA A 76 -12.55 -11.19 14.19
N THR A 77 -11.70 -10.78 15.14
CA THR A 77 -12.10 -10.25 16.45
C THR A 77 -12.30 -8.74 16.49
N ARG A 78 -12.12 -8.06 15.34
CA ARG A 78 -12.29 -6.61 15.16
C ARG A 78 -11.37 -5.75 16.03
N GLN A 79 -10.19 -6.25 16.36
CA GLN A 79 -9.12 -5.49 17.01
C GLN A 79 -8.31 -4.76 15.94
N TYR A 80 -8.93 -3.74 15.33
CA TYR A 80 -8.44 -3.17 14.08
C TYR A 80 -7.09 -2.47 14.19
N ASP A 81 -6.74 -1.87 15.33
CA ASP A 81 -5.41 -1.27 15.52
C ASP A 81 -4.30 -2.32 15.41
N LEU A 82 -4.51 -3.51 16.00
CA LEU A 82 -3.57 -4.64 15.91
C LEU A 82 -3.57 -5.24 14.50
N TYR A 83 -4.73 -5.38 13.87
CA TYR A 83 -4.85 -5.81 12.46
C TYR A 83 -4.05 -4.89 11.53
N ILE A 84 -4.25 -3.57 11.64
CA ILE A 84 -3.56 -2.55 10.83
C ILE A 84 -2.05 -2.61 11.09
N TYR A 85 -1.63 -2.77 12.35
CA TYR A 85 -0.22 -2.94 12.66
C TYR A 85 0.39 -4.15 11.94
N PHE A 86 -0.26 -5.33 12.00
CA PHE A 86 0.21 -6.50 11.27
C PHE A 86 0.24 -6.30 9.75
N THR A 87 -0.79 -5.68 9.16
CA THR A 87 -0.80 -5.40 7.72
C THR A 87 0.41 -4.57 7.29
N SER A 88 0.87 -3.64 8.14
CA SER A 88 2.06 -2.83 7.88
C SER A 88 3.37 -3.62 7.90
N LEU A 89 3.40 -4.78 8.54
CA LEU A 89 4.56 -5.68 8.59
C LEU A 89 4.59 -6.65 7.42
N VAL A 90 3.43 -7.12 6.96
CA VAL A 90 3.33 -8.20 5.97
C VAL A 90 3.12 -7.70 4.53
N ASN A 91 2.54 -6.52 4.32
CA ASN A 91 2.22 -6.06 2.96
C ASN A 91 3.43 -5.54 2.16
N SER A 92 4.61 -5.45 2.80
CA SER A 92 5.85 -4.97 2.20
C SER A 92 6.90 -6.06 1.96
N THR A 93 6.63 -7.32 2.32
CA THR A 93 7.67 -8.34 2.54
C THR A 93 8.42 -8.79 1.30
N ASP A 94 7.88 -8.56 0.10
CA ASP A 94 8.52 -8.96 -1.15
C ASP A 94 8.93 -7.76 -2.01
N VAL A 95 8.61 -6.52 -1.59
CA VAL A 95 8.87 -5.32 -2.39
C VAL A 95 10.36 -5.17 -2.71
N ILE A 96 11.21 -5.37 -1.69
CA ILE A 96 12.66 -5.33 -1.85
C ILE A 96 13.12 -6.43 -2.79
N ASP A 97 12.68 -7.67 -2.59
CA ASP A 97 13.06 -8.81 -3.41
C ASP A 97 12.66 -8.62 -4.89
N GLN A 98 11.52 -8.00 -5.16
CA GLN A 98 11.12 -7.69 -6.53
C GLN A 98 11.98 -6.60 -7.16
N ILE A 99 12.38 -5.58 -6.40
CA ILE A 99 13.31 -4.58 -6.88
C ILE A 99 14.66 -5.25 -7.18
N THR A 100 15.18 -6.09 -6.28
CA THR A 100 16.49 -6.73 -6.45
C THR A 100 16.55 -7.69 -7.63
N ARG A 101 15.44 -8.38 -7.96
CA ARG A 101 15.32 -9.22 -9.17
C ARG A 101 15.52 -8.45 -10.49
N ARG A 102 15.36 -7.12 -10.49
CA ARG A 102 15.56 -6.27 -11.68
C ARG A 102 16.97 -5.67 -11.78
N LEU A 103 17.81 -5.88 -10.77
CA LEU A 103 19.17 -5.37 -10.72
C LEU A 103 20.11 -6.29 -11.50
N ASP A 104 21.18 -5.71 -12.06
CA ASP A 104 22.27 -6.52 -12.59
C ASP A 104 22.97 -7.29 -11.44
N PRO A 105 23.66 -8.42 -11.73
CA PRO A 105 24.25 -9.27 -10.69
C PRO A 105 25.25 -8.55 -9.77
N LYS A 106 25.99 -7.55 -10.29
CA LYS A 106 27.00 -6.82 -9.50
C LYS A 106 26.31 -5.88 -8.51
N THR A 107 25.27 -5.18 -8.93
CA THR A 107 24.47 -4.32 -8.06
C THR A 107 23.71 -5.15 -7.03
N LYS A 108 23.10 -6.26 -7.44
CA LYS A 108 22.40 -7.17 -6.54
C LYS A 108 23.31 -7.66 -5.41
N ALA A 109 24.53 -8.12 -5.72
CA ALA A 109 25.47 -8.60 -4.71
C ALA A 109 25.82 -7.53 -3.64
N LYS A 110 25.87 -6.24 -4.03
CA LYS A 110 26.06 -5.15 -3.06
C LYS A 110 24.84 -4.97 -2.16
N ILE A 111 23.63 -5.02 -2.73
CA ILE A 111 22.39 -4.90 -1.97
C ILE A 111 22.22 -6.08 -1.01
N ASP A 112 22.51 -7.31 -1.45
CA ASP A 112 22.45 -8.51 -0.61
C ASP A 112 23.38 -8.37 0.62
N SER A 113 24.48 -7.63 0.49
CA SER A 113 25.41 -7.36 1.60
C SER A 113 24.92 -6.33 2.63
N VAL A 114 23.91 -5.50 2.28
CA VAL A 114 23.29 -4.55 3.22
C VAL A 114 22.49 -5.30 4.29
N GLY A 115 21.88 -6.44 3.93
CA GLY A 115 21.04 -7.25 4.81
C GLY A 115 19.67 -6.62 5.06
N MET A 116 18.60 -7.36 4.75
CA MET A 116 17.23 -6.89 5.03
C MET A 116 16.88 -7.11 6.50
N PRO A 117 16.19 -6.16 7.16
CA PRO A 117 15.63 -6.40 8.49
C PRO A 117 14.75 -7.66 8.51
N PRO A 118 14.82 -8.48 9.57
CA PRO A 118 13.99 -9.68 9.70
C PRO A 118 12.50 -9.40 9.51
N LEU A 119 11.76 -10.40 9.01
CA LEU A 119 10.31 -10.30 8.89
C LEU A 119 9.66 -9.93 10.25
N GLY A 120 8.87 -8.85 10.26
CA GLY A 120 8.23 -8.34 11.48
C GLY A 120 9.08 -7.34 12.27
N SER A 121 10.26 -6.94 11.77
CA SER A 121 11.03 -5.82 12.33
C SER A 121 10.18 -4.57 12.45
N ASP A 122 10.51 -3.71 13.41
CA ASP A 122 9.73 -2.51 13.65
C ASP A 122 9.76 -1.60 12.41
N ILE A 123 8.61 -1.03 12.05
CA ILE A 123 8.55 -0.05 10.96
C ILE A 123 9.42 1.20 11.21
N GLY A 124 9.83 1.44 12.46
CA GLY A 124 10.81 2.47 12.81
C GLY A 124 12.23 2.16 12.34
N GLU A 125 12.58 0.89 12.09
CA GLU A 125 13.91 0.45 11.64
C GLU A 125 14.05 0.51 10.11
N MET A 126 12.92 0.49 9.39
CA MET A 126 12.91 0.40 7.93
C MET A 126 13.51 1.62 7.20
N PRO A 127 13.40 2.87 7.69
CA PRO A 127 14.01 4.01 7.03
C PRO A 127 15.53 3.96 6.91
N ASP A 128 16.25 3.50 7.93
CA ASP A 128 17.72 3.39 7.91
C ASP A 128 18.18 2.37 6.87
N TYR A 129 17.50 1.23 6.82
CA TYR A 129 17.69 0.25 5.76
C TYR A 129 17.42 0.86 4.38
N THR A 130 16.29 1.57 4.23
CA THR A 130 15.87 2.13 2.94
C THR A 130 16.82 3.23 2.45
N ALA A 131 17.35 4.07 3.35
CA ALA A 131 18.37 5.05 3.02
C ALA A 131 19.63 4.36 2.48
N THR A 132 20.14 3.36 3.20
CA THR A 132 21.33 2.59 2.79
C THR A 132 21.12 1.86 1.46
N PHE A 133 19.93 1.29 1.26
CA PHE A 133 19.53 0.64 0.02
C PHE A 133 19.55 1.63 -1.15
N MET A 134 18.96 2.81 -0.97
CA MET A 134 18.92 3.85 -1.99
C MET A 134 20.29 4.42 -2.34
N ASP A 135 21.15 4.65 -1.35
CA ASP A 135 22.53 5.09 -1.56
C ASP A 135 23.30 4.04 -2.38
N THR A 136 23.13 2.76 -2.06
CA THR A 136 23.76 1.66 -2.80
C THR A 136 23.29 1.58 -4.26
N LEU A 137 21.99 1.82 -4.51
CA LEU A 137 21.47 1.90 -5.88
C LEU A 137 22.02 3.12 -6.63
N ALA A 138 22.06 4.29 -5.99
CA ALA A 138 22.58 5.51 -6.61
C ALA A 138 24.06 5.42 -6.97
N ASP A 139 24.84 4.64 -6.21
CA ASP A 139 26.27 4.38 -6.47
C ASP A 139 26.53 3.39 -7.62
N THR A 140 25.48 2.73 -8.12
CA THR A 140 25.63 1.61 -9.08
C THR A 140 24.93 1.81 -10.40
N MET A 141 23.97 2.73 -10.47
CA MET A 141 23.26 3.07 -11.72
C MET A 141 22.88 4.54 -11.78
N ASP A 142 22.63 5.02 -13.00
CA ASP A 142 22.16 6.39 -13.18
C ASP A 142 20.71 6.60 -12.69
N ARG A 143 20.33 7.86 -12.52
CA ARG A 143 19.00 8.23 -12.02
C ARG A 143 17.85 7.72 -12.90
N PRO A 144 17.90 7.82 -14.24
CA PRO A 144 16.87 7.24 -15.10
C PRO A 144 16.68 5.73 -14.90
N GLN A 145 17.77 4.96 -14.87
CA GLN A 145 17.72 3.51 -14.67
C GLN A 145 17.19 3.17 -13.28
N LEU A 146 17.64 3.87 -12.23
CA LEU A 146 17.15 3.71 -10.87
C LEU A 146 15.63 3.89 -10.79
N ARG A 147 15.12 4.99 -11.36
CA ARG A 147 13.69 5.31 -11.35
C ARG A 147 12.89 4.25 -12.09
N LYS A 148 13.37 3.77 -13.24
CA LYS A 148 12.73 2.69 -13.99
C LYS A 148 12.68 1.40 -13.19
N THR A 149 13.78 1.00 -12.55
CA THR A 149 13.84 -0.20 -11.70
C THR A 149 12.83 -0.13 -10.55
N LEU A 150 12.75 1.01 -9.87
CA LEU A 150 11.81 1.22 -8.77
C LEU A 150 10.36 1.25 -9.26
N ALA A 151 10.09 1.78 -10.45
CA ALA A 151 8.74 2.00 -10.96
C ALA A 151 8.04 0.79 -11.57
N GLY A 152 8.42 -0.46 -11.31
CA GLY A 152 7.61 -1.60 -11.76
C GLY A 152 6.62 -2.11 -10.72
N ASN A 153 5.94 -3.20 -11.05
CA ASN A 153 5.01 -3.89 -10.16
C ASN A 153 5.76 -4.67 -9.06
N ASN A 154 6.25 -3.97 -8.03
CA ASN A 154 7.03 -4.57 -6.93
C ASN A 154 6.17 -5.31 -5.90
N HIS A 155 4.86 -5.11 -5.94
CA HIS A 155 3.92 -5.81 -5.07
C HIS A 155 3.37 -7.09 -5.72
N GLU A 156 3.89 -7.48 -6.89
CA GLU A 156 3.46 -8.66 -7.66
C GLU A 156 1.95 -8.75 -7.83
N ILE A 157 1.29 -7.61 -8.03
CA ILE A 157 -0.17 -7.60 -8.25
C ILE A 157 -0.42 -8.41 -9.53
N PRO A 158 -1.21 -9.49 -9.47
CA PRO A 158 -1.50 -10.28 -10.67
C PRO A 158 -2.33 -9.43 -11.64
N ARG A 159 -2.07 -9.55 -12.95
CA ARG A 159 -2.81 -8.76 -13.96
C ARG A 159 -4.31 -9.08 -13.90
N GLU A 160 -4.65 -10.30 -13.51
CA GLU A 160 -6.01 -10.81 -13.37
C GLU A 160 -6.81 -10.05 -12.28
N ALA A 161 -6.12 -9.41 -11.33
CA ALA A 161 -6.77 -8.52 -10.35
C ALA A 161 -7.50 -7.35 -11.03
N PHE A 162 -7.10 -6.98 -12.25
CA PHE A 162 -7.69 -5.90 -13.03
C PHE A 162 -8.53 -6.40 -14.21
N SER A 163 -8.83 -7.70 -14.33
CA SER A 163 -9.62 -8.26 -15.44
C SER A 163 -10.97 -7.56 -15.61
N LYS A 164 -11.66 -7.28 -14.50
CA LYS A 164 -12.95 -6.56 -14.53
C LYS A 164 -12.79 -5.12 -15.04
N GLU A 165 -11.74 -4.44 -14.62
CA GLU A 165 -11.45 -3.08 -15.07
C GLU A 165 -11.04 -3.04 -16.54
N LYS A 166 -10.29 -4.05 -17.00
CA LYS A 166 -9.97 -4.24 -18.42
C LYS A 166 -11.22 -4.43 -19.26
N GLU A 167 -12.16 -5.28 -18.83
CA GLU A 167 -13.43 -5.50 -19.53
C GLU A 167 -14.25 -4.21 -19.66
N ILE A 168 -14.32 -3.41 -18.59
CA ILE A 168 -15.04 -2.13 -18.59
C ILE A 168 -14.34 -1.14 -19.54
N PHE A 169 -13.02 -1.01 -19.46
CA PHE A 169 -12.23 -0.15 -20.33
C PHE A 169 -12.43 -0.49 -21.81
N ASP A 170 -12.42 -1.78 -22.14
CA ASP A 170 -12.61 -2.25 -23.52
C ASP A 170 -13.98 -1.87 -24.08
N LYS A 171 -15.02 -1.92 -23.24
CA LYS A 171 -16.41 -1.58 -23.58
C LYS A 171 -16.72 -0.07 -23.57
N THR A 172 -15.85 0.76 -22.99
CA THR A 172 -16.08 2.20 -22.87
C THR A 172 -15.61 2.93 -24.12
N ASP A 173 -16.35 3.94 -24.61
CA ASP A 173 -16.03 4.59 -25.88
C ASP A 173 -14.80 5.52 -25.82
N SER A 174 -14.54 6.12 -24.65
CA SER A 174 -13.40 7.03 -24.45
C SER A 174 -12.67 6.78 -23.14
N LEU A 175 -11.41 7.21 -23.07
CA LEU A 175 -10.61 7.09 -21.85
C LEU A 175 -11.20 7.96 -20.73
N ASP A 176 -11.73 9.13 -21.06
CA ASP A 176 -12.25 10.09 -20.09
C ASP A 176 -13.53 9.56 -19.43
N GLU A 177 -14.42 8.93 -20.22
CA GLU A 177 -15.59 8.22 -19.71
C GLU A 177 -15.19 7.06 -18.77
N TYR A 178 -14.14 6.31 -19.13
CA TYR A 178 -13.64 5.23 -18.26
C TYR A 178 -13.12 5.79 -16.93
N LEU A 179 -12.36 6.88 -16.95
CA LEU A 179 -11.79 7.51 -15.76
C LEU A 179 -12.87 8.06 -14.81
N VAL A 180 -13.92 8.67 -15.36
CA VAL A 180 -15.09 9.10 -14.57
C VAL A 180 -15.76 7.89 -13.92
N GLY A 181 -15.99 6.83 -14.69
CA GLY A 181 -16.58 5.60 -14.17
C GLY A 181 -15.72 4.92 -13.10
N LEU A 182 -14.39 4.90 -13.29
CA LEU A 182 -13.44 4.36 -12.32
C LEU A 182 -13.49 5.11 -10.99
N ASN A 183 -13.50 6.45 -11.03
CA ASN A 183 -13.63 7.28 -9.84
C ASN A 183 -14.96 7.01 -9.11
N GLN A 184 -16.08 6.96 -9.85
CA GLN A 184 -17.40 6.66 -9.28
C GLN A 184 -17.46 5.27 -8.61
N ARG A 185 -16.88 4.23 -9.23
CA ARG A 185 -16.79 2.89 -8.63
C ARG A 185 -15.91 2.87 -7.38
N GLY A 186 -14.81 3.63 -7.41
CA GLY A 186 -13.95 3.83 -6.25
C GLY A 186 -14.69 4.48 -5.08
N ILE A 187 -15.38 5.59 -5.32
CA ILE A 187 -16.21 6.29 -4.32
C ILE A 187 -17.31 5.37 -3.79
N ALA A 188 -18.00 4.62 -4.64
CA ALA A 188 -19.03 3.67 -4.22
C ALA A 188 -18.47 2.56 -3.32
N THR A 189 -17.25 2.10 -3.61
CA THR A 189 -16.54 1.14 -2.76
C THR A 189 -16.27 1.74 -1.38
N LEU A 190 -15.71 2.95 -1.33
CA LEU A 190 -15.46 3.65 -0.07
C LEU A 190 -16.74 3.91 0.72
N GLN A 191 -17.82 4.33 0.05
CA GLN A 191 -19.14 4.53 0.67
C GLN A 191 -19.66 3.25 1.33
N LYS A 192 -19.55 2.09 0.67
CA LYS A 192 -19.91 0.80 1.27
C LYS A 192 -19.09 0.49 2.53
N HIS A 193 -17.79 0.79 2.53
CA HIS A 193 -16.93 0.60 3.70
C HIS A 193 -17.32 1.54 4.85
N ALA A 194 -17.67 2.80 4.54
CA ALA A 194 -18.18 3.75 5.53
C ALA A 194 -19.48 3.28 6.19
N GLU A 195 -20.41 2.73 5.40
CA GLU A 195 -21.72 2.27 5.89
C GLU A 195 -21.64 0.97 6.70
N THR A 196 -20.76 0.05 6.29
CA THR A 196 -20.64 -1.27 6.94
C THR A 196 -19.67 -1.28 8.12
N GLY A 197 -18.80 -0.27 8.24
CA GLY A 197 -17.73 -0.23 9.24
C GLY A 197 -16.64 -1.29 9.01
N LEU A 198 -16.62 -1.94 7.85
CA LEU A 198 -15.57 -2.88 7.48
C LEU A 198 -14.32 -2.13 7.03
N ILE A 199 -13.15 -2.63 7.43
CA ILE A 199 -11.86 -2.07 7.00
C ILE A 199 -11.69 -2.20 5.48
N TRP A 200 -11.25 -1.12 4.84
CA TRP A 200 -10.83 -1.08 3.45
C TRP A 200 -9.30 -1.14 3.41
N PHE A 201 -8.74 -2.30 3.10
CA PHE A 201 -7.32 -2.60 3.23
C PHE A 201 -6.78 -2.33 4.64
N GLU A 202 -5.99 -1.28 4.84
CA GLU A 202 -5.46 -0.86 6.15
C GLU A 202 -6.22 0.35 6.73
N GLN A 203 -7.37 0.72 6.17
CA GLN A 203 -8.05 1.97 6.50
C GLN A 203 -9.47 1.78 7.05
N VAL A 204 -9.78 2.56 8.09
CA VAL A 204 -11.15 2.89 8.44
C VAL A 204 -11.63 3.98 7.47
N ILE A 205 -12.78 3.76 6.83
CA ILE A 205 -13.41 4.75 5.96
C ILE A 205 -14.60 5.35 6.70
N THR A 206 -14.65 6.69 6.75
CA THR A 206 -15.79 7.45 7.30
C THR A 206 -16.47 8.23 6.18
N GLN A 207 -17.65 8.80 6.43
CA GLN A 207 -18.30 9.68 5.46
C GLN A 207 -17.41 10.88 5.08
N GLU A 208 -16.67 11.43 6.05
CA GLU A 208 -15.70 12.51 5.83
C GLU A 208 -14.62 12.11 4.82
N VAL A 209 -14.12 10.88 4.89
CA VAL A 209 -13.16 10.32 3.92
C VAL A 209 -13.79 10.21 2.53
N VAL A 210 -15.04 9.73 2.44
CA VAL A 210 -15.74 9.62 1.16
C VAL A 210 -15.93 10.99 0.51
N ASP A 211 -16.32 12.00 1.30
CA ASP A 211 -16.56 13.35 0.81
C ASP A 211 -15.25 14.06 0.42
N TYR A 212 -14.15 13.78 1.13
CA TYR A 212 -12.82 14.18 0.70
C TYR A 212 -12.47 13.60 -0.68
N VAL A 213 -12.67 12.29 -0.90
CA VAL A 213 -12.35 11.68 -2.21
C VAL A 213 -13.24 12.22 -3.34
N LYS A 214 -14.53 12.50 -3.09
CA LYS A 214 -15.43 13.10 -4.09
C LYS A 214 -14.95 14.45 -4.63
N THR A 215 -14.24 15.23 -3.81
CA THR A 215 -13.72 16.55 -4.22
C THR A 215 -12.32 16.47 -4.86
N ASN A 216 -11.75 15.27 -4.98
CA ASN A 216 -10.40 15.03 -5.49
C ASN A 216 -10.41 13.98 -6.62
N PRO A 217 -10.72 14.36 -7.87
CA PRO A 217 -10.93 13.40 -8.98
C PRO A 217 -9.67 12.60 -9.38
N GLU A 218 -8.48 13.03 -8.99
CA GLU A 218 -7.25 12.26 -9.18
C GLU A 218 -7.11 11.09 -8.19
N ILE A 219 -7.86 11.09 -7.09
CA ILE A 219 -7.90 9.99 -6.12
C ILE A 219 -8.92 8.95 -6.58
N MET A 220 -8.57 7.67 -6.43
CA MET A 220 -9.36 6.53 -6.94
C MET A 220 -9.55 6.52 -8.47
N SER A 221 -8.79 7.32 -9.23
CA SER A 221 -8.79 7.35 -10.70
C SER A 221 -7.58 8.16 -11.21
N ALA A 222 -7.75 8.89 -12.32
CA ALA A 222 -6.85 9.92 -12.79
C ALA A 222 -7.61 11.04 -13.52
N THR A 223 -7.03 12.24 -13.55
CA THR A 223 -7.45 13.33 -14.44
C THR A 223 -6.53 13.35 -15.66
N ARG A 224 -7.09 13.43 -16.86
CA ARG A 224 -6.33 13.50 -18.11
C ARG A 224 -6.07 14.94 -18.53
N VAL A 225 -4.83 15.26 -18.90
CA VAL A 225 -4.49 16.49 -19.62
C VAL A 225 -3.54 16.14 -20.76
N GLY A 226 -4.00 16.33 -22.01
CA GLY A 226 -3.25 15.93 -23.19
C GLY A 226 -2.94 14.43 -23.17
N ASN A 227 -1.65 14.08 -23.25
CA ASN A 227 -1.14 12.72 -23.22
C ASN A 227 -0.69 12.25 -21.82
N LYS A 228 -1.13 12.92 -20.75
CA LYS A 228 -0.77 12.58 -19.37
C LYS A 228 -2.01 12.26 -18.54
N LEU A 229 -1.90 11.23 -17.69
CA LEU A 229 -2.83 10.94 -16.60
C LEU A 229 -2.21 11.38 -15.28
N TYR A 230 -2.90 12.24 -14.56
CA TYR A 230 -2.53 12.68 -13.21
C TYR A 230 -3.32 11.89 -12.19
N THR A 231 -2.63 11.16 -11.33
CA THR A 231 -3.24 10.35 -10.28
C THR A 231 -2.65 10.73 -8.93
N ALA A 232 -3.49 10.71 -7.90
CA ALA A 232 -3.10 10.95 -6.53
C ALA A 232 -3.50 9.75 -5.66
N LYS A 233 -2.65 9.38 -4.70
CA LYS A 233 -3.04 8.37 -3.71
C LYS A 233 -3.94 9.01 -2.66
N ILE A 234 -4.99 8.28 -2.28
CA ILE A 234 -5.67 8.52 -1.01
C ILE A 234 -4.63 8.42 0.13
N PRO A 235 -4.65 9.31 1.14
CA PRO A 235 -3.79 9.18 2.32
C PRO A 235 -3.84 7.78 2.95
N TYR A 236 -2.76 7.36 3.63
CA TYR A 236 -2.70 6.05 4.28
C TYR A 236 -3.69 5.94 5.44
N ASP A 237 -3.81 6.99 6.24
CA ASP A 237 -4.80 7.10 7.31
C ASP A 237 -5.57 8.40 7.08
N THR A 238 -6.60 8.32 6.24
CA THR A 238 -7.30 9.52 5.78
C THR A 238 -8.03 10.24 6.91
N VAL A 239 -8.52 9.50 7.92
CA VAL A 239 -9.19 10.11 9.08
C VAL A 239 -8.20 10.98 9.86
N ASN A 240 -7.03 10.44 10.21
CA ASN A 240 -6.05 11.21 10.96
C ASN A 240 -5.33 12.26 10.10
N PHE A 241 -5.18 12.01 8.79
CA PHE A 241 -4.69 13.01 7.82
C PHE A 241 -5.56 14.27 7.78
N LEU A 242 -6.89 14.11 7.78
CA LEU A 242 -7.83 15.24 7.76
C LEU A 242 -7.82 16.02 9.07
N ARG A 243 -7.53 15.35 10.19
CA ARG A 243 -7.49 15.93 11.54
C ARG A 243 -6.13 16.51 11.94
N ALA A 244 -5.06 16.10 11.28
CA ALA A 244 -3.70 16.56 11.58
C ALA A 244 -3.56 18.08 11.40
N THR A 245 -2.97 18.73 12.40
CA THR A 245 -2.80 20.19 12.44
C THR A 245 -1.41 20.66 12.01
N ASP A 246 -0.40 19.80 12.10
CA ASP A 246 0.96 20.07 11.64
C ASP A 246 1.31 19.25 10.38
N LEU A 247 2.28 19.76 9.60
CA LEU A 247 2.60 19.20 8.29
C LEU A 247 3.31 17.85 8.37
N ASP A 248 4.11 17.58 9.40
CA ASP A 248 4.90 16.36 9.48
C ASP A 248 4.02 15.17 9.87
N THR A 249 3.14 15.34 10.86
CA THR A 249 2.09 14.37 11.18
C THR A 249 1.14 14.17 10.00
N LYS A 250 0.77 15.24 9.28
CA LYS A 250 -0.06 15.11 8.08
C LYS A 250 0.62 14.32 6.96
N ARG A 251 1.92 14.55 6.72
CA ARG A 251 2.73 13.77 5.77
C ARG A 251 2.88 12.32 6.19
N PHE A 252 3.06 12.05 7.49
CA PHE A 252 3.09 10.70 8.05
C PHE A 252 1.79 9.94 7.73
N TYR A 253 0.63 10.54 8.02
CA TYR A 253 -0.67 9.92 7.70
C TYR A 253 -0.96 9.85 6.20
N ALA A 254 -0.32 10.67 5.37
CA ALA A 254 -0.40 10.54 3.92
C ALA A 254 0.44 9.36 3.36
N CYS A 255 1.57 9.05 3.99
CA CYS A 255 2.54 8.10 3.45
C CYS A 255 2.14 6.65 3.73
N HIS A 256 1.84 5.91 2.65
CA HIS A 256 1.55 4.47 2.69
C HIS A 256 2.75 3.58 2.99
N CYS A 257 3.95 4.07 2.73
CA CYS A 257 5.12 3.21 2.61
C CYS A 257 5.75 2.95 3.99
N PRO A 258 5.70 1.71 4.53
CA PRO A 258 6.29 1.41 5.84
C PRO A 258 7.81 1.58 5.83
N PHE A 259 8.45 1.50 4.66
CA PHE A 259 9.88 1.70 4.48
C PHE A 259 10.38 3.10 4.83
N VAL A 260 9.53 4.12 4.78
CA VAL A 260 9.98 5.51 4.91
C VAL A 260 9.09 6.37 5.79
N ARG A 261 7.81 6.02 6.01
CA ARG A 261 6.86 6.94 6.64
C ARG A 261 7.29 7.40 8.02
N THR A 262 7.92 6.54 8.82
CA THR A 262 8.38 6.87 10.18
C THR A 262 9.48 7.93 10.18
N SER A 263 10.29 8.04 9.12
CA SER A 263 11.29 9.12 9.01
C SER A 263 10.69 10.50 8.83
N LEU A 264 9.42 10.60 8.44
CA LEU A 264 8.70 11.87 8.33
C LEU A 264 8.41 12.48 9.71
N LEU A 265 8.37 11.67 10.78
CA LEU A 265 8.19 12.16 12.14
C LEU A 265 9.52 12.53 12.81
N THR A 266 10.56 11.74 12.55
CA THR A 266 11.89 11.94 13.14
C THR A 266 12.77 12.90 12.34
N GLN A 267 12.39 13.18 11.08
CA GLN A 267 13.20 13.89 10.08
C GLN A 267 14.56 13.21 9.82
N HIS A 268 14.68 11.93 10.18
CA HIS A 268 15.90 11.12 10.03
C HIS A 268 15.57 9.63 9.86
N PRO A 269 16.29 8.90 8.99
CA PRO A 269 17.24 9.40 8.00
C PRO A 269 16.52 10.13 6.88
N LYS A 270 17.26 10.93 6.11
CA LYS A 270 16.75 11.53 4.88
C LYS A 270 16.78 10.48 3.77
N VAL A 271 15.64 9.85 3.51
CA VAL A 271 15.49 8.90 2.40
C VAL A 271 15.31 9.66 1.09
N ASP A 272 16.02 9.24 0.05
CA ASP A 272 15.91 9.84 -1.29
C ASP A 272 14.48 9.71 -1.83
N LYS A 273 13.90 10.83 -2.29
CA LYS A 273 12.54 10.90 -2.82
C LYS A 273 12.31 10.02 -4.05
N ASP A 274 13.37 9.63 -4.77
CA ASP A 274 13.25 8.70 -5.88
C ASP A 274 12.77 7.31 -5.42
N TRP A 275 12.89 6.96 -4.13
CA TRP A 275 12.23 5.78 -3.55
C TRP A 275 10.73 5.73 -3.88
N CYS A 276 10.07 6.90 -3.95
CA CYS A 276 8.64 7.01 -4.24
C CYS A 276 8.26 6.58 -5.65
N TYR A 277 9.22 6.33 -6.55
CA TYR A 277 8.94 5.65 -7.81
C TYR A 277 8.38 4.25 -7.60
N CYS A 278 8.68 3.57 -6.48
CA CYS A 278 8.00 2.33 -6.10
C CYS A 278 6.48 2.51 -5.98
N SER A 279 6.03 3.60 -5.35
CA SER A 279 4.60 3.92 -5.27
C SER A 279 4.02 4.39 -6.60
N ALA A 280 4.82 5.04 -7.45
CA ALA A 280 4.41 5.43 -8.79
C ALA A 280 4.20 4.20 -9.69
N GLY A 281 5.08 3.19 -9.58
CA GLY A 281 4.95 1.88 -10.21
C GLY A 281 3.64 1.18 -9.83
N PHE A 282 3.32 1.14 -8.54
CA PHE A 282 2.03 0.67 -8.06
C PHE A 282 0.85 1.42 -8.71
N GLY A 283 0.91 2.76 -8.76
CA GLY A 283 -0.16 3.59 -9.30
C GLY A 283 -0.36 3.44 -10.81
N LYS A 284 0.71 3.25 -11.58
CA LYS A 284 0.61 3.08 -13.04
C LYS A 284 0.17 1.68 -13.47
N PHE A 285 0.37 0.66 -12.63
CA PHE A 285 0.23 -0.73 -13.04
C PHE A 285 -1.19 -1.08 -13.53
N LEU A 286 -2.24 -0.49 -12.95
CA LEU A 286 -3.60 -0.59 -13.49
C LEU A 286 -3.63 -0.19 -14.97
N TYR A 287 -3.10 0.98 -15.32
CA TYR A 287 -3.09 1.49 -16.69
C TYR A 287 -2.20 0.67 -17.62
N GLU A 288 -1.10 0.10 -17.12
CA GLU A 288 -0.29 -0.87 -17.88
C GLU A 288 -1.10 -2.11 -18.25
N VAL A 289 -1.98 -2.57 -17.35
CA VAL A 289 -2.91 -3.69 -17.64
C VAL A 289 -4.00 -3.28 -18.63
N LEU A 290 -4.60 -2.10 -18.46
CA LEU A 290 -5.63 -1.59 -19.36
C LEU A 290 -5.13 -1.40 -20.78
N PHE A 291 -3.92 -0.83 -20.90
CA PHE A 291 -3.34 -0.50 -22.19
C PHE A 291 -2.58 -1.67 -22.79
N ASP A 292 -2.19 -2.66 -21.98
CA ASP A 292 -1.39 -3.82 -22.39
C ASP A 292 0.03 -3.42 -22.84
N GLU A 293 0.68 -2.53 -22.09
CA GLU A 293 2.03 -2.02 -22.36
C GLU A 293 2.65 -1.42 -21.08
N GLU A 294 3.98 -1.47 -20.95
CA GLU A 294 4.72 -0.76 -19.88
C GLU A 294 4.64 0.77 -20.10
N LEU A 295 4.41 1.53 -19.04
CA LEU A 295 4.21 2.99 -19.13
C LEU A 295 5.30 3.77 -18.39
N ASP A 296 5.65 4.93 -18.94
CA ASP A 296 6.45 5.91 -18.23
C ASP A 296 5.62 6.62 -17.16
N VAL A 297 6.21 6.81 -15.98
CA VAL A 297 5.60 7.55 -14.87
C VAL A 297 6.59 8.51 -14.25
N GLU A 298 6.11 9.67 -13.82
CA GLU A 298 6.88 10.70 -13.12
C GLU A 298 6.30 10.93 -11.73
N VAL A 299 7.18 11.02 -10.72
CA VAL A 299 6.79 11.44 -9.36
C VAL A 299 6.76 12.96 -9.31
N LEU A 300 5.56 13.54 -9.19
CA LEU A 300 5.37 14.99 -9.10
C LEU A 300 5.47 15.47 -7.65
N GLU A 301 4.81 14.74 -6.75
CA GLU A 301 4.71 15.09 -5.33
C GLU A 301 4.85 13.86 -4.46
N THR A 302 5.50 14.01 -3.31
CA THR A 302 5.61 12.99 -2.28
C THR A 302 5.82 13.60 -0.90
N PRO A 303 5.37 12.94 0.19
CA PRO A 303 5.78 13.25 1.55
C PRO A 303 7.29 13.43 1.74
N LEU A 304 8.13 12.64 1.05
CA LEU A 304 9.59 12.77 1.14
C LEU A 304 10.13 14.09 0.57
N SER A 305 9.38 14.78 -0.30
CA SER A 305 9.72 16.11 -0.81
C SER A 305 8.95 17.24 -0.12
N GLY A 306 8.22 16.93 0.95
CA GLY A 306 7.44 17.89 1.71
C GLY A 306 5.99 18.09 1.26
N SER A 307 5.49 17.37 0.25
CA SER A 307 4.07 17.42 -0.13
C SER A 307 3.22 16.60 0.82
N THR A 308 1.95 16.96 1.01
CA THR A 308 1.03 16.18 1.85
C THR A 308 0.33 15.03 1.10
N LEU A 309 0.68 14.80 -0.16
CA LEU A 309 0.11 13.76 -1.01
C LEU A 309 1.18 13.15 -1.91
N CYS A 310 0.94 11.93 -2.35
CA CYS A 310 1.67 11.31 -3.45
C CYS A 310 0.91 11.56 -4.76
N ARG A 311 1.54 12.25 -5.72
CA ARG A 311 0.94 12.56 -7.02
C ARG A 311 1.88 12.16 -8.16
N PHE A 312 1.33 11.52 -9.19
CA PHE A 312 2.09 10.94 -10.30
C PHE A 312 1.52 11.38 -11.64
N ALA A 313 2.39 11.53 -12.65
CA ALA A 313 2.00 11.71 -14.04
C ALA A 313 2.40 10.49 -14.86
N ILE A 314 1.42 9.83 -15.49
CA ILE A 314 1.62 8.64 -16.33
C ILE A 314 1.46 9.04 -17.79
N THR A 315 2.40 8.65 -18.64
CA THR A 315 2.34 8.94 -20.07
C THR A 315 1.39 7.96 -20.78
N ILE A 316 0.44 8.51 -21.53
CA ILE A 316 -0.50 7.73 -22.34
C ILE A 316 0.16 7.42 -23.70
N PRO A 317 0.19 6.16 -24.15
CA PRO A 317 0.70 5.80 -25.48
C PRO A 317 -0.15 6.44 -26.59
N GLN A 318 0.48 6.86 -27.69
CA GLN A 318 -0.22 7.51 -28.81
C GLN A 318 -1.34 6.63 -29.40
N ARG A 319 -1.16 5.30 -29.41
CA ARG A 319 -2.21 4.36 -29.86
C ARG A 319 -3.47 4.45 -28.99
N ILE A 320 -3.34 4.63 -27.68
CA ILE A 320 -4.48 4.75 -26.76
C ILE A 320 -5.17 6.10 -26.97
N MET A 321 -4.37 7.16 -27.17
CA MET A 321 -4.89 8.48 -27.52
C MET A 321 -5.76 8.45 -28.80
N ALA A 322 -5.39 7.63 -29.78
CA ALA A 322 -6.12 7.46 -31.04
C ALA A 322 -7.33 6.51 -30.92
N LEU A 323 -7.23 5.43 -30.13
CA LEU A 323 -8.29 4.43 -29.96
C LEU A 323 -9.42 4.90 -29.03
N LYS A 324 -9.09 5.70 -28.02
CA LYS A 324 -10.01 6.16 -26.96
C LYS A 324 -10.03 7.69 -26.94
N THR A 325 -10.30 8.26 -28.11
CA THR A 325 -10.32 9.70 -28.34
C THR A 325 -11.32 10.39 -27.41
N PRO A 326 -11.00 11.58 -26.86
CA PRO A 326 -11.96 12.35 -26.09
C PRO A 326 -13.21 12.63 -26.93
N LYS A 327 -14.39 12.30 -26.42
CA LYS A 327 -15.65 12.85 -26.94
C LYS A 327 -15.83 14.24 -26.37
N VAL A 328 -15.07 15.25 -26.81
CA VAL A 328 -15.31 16.62 -26.35
C VAL A 328 -15.95 17.42 -27.47
N ASN A 329 -17.22 17.77 -27.28
CA ASN A 329 -17.75 19.01 -27.81
C ASN A 329 -17.02 20.15 -27.11
N TYR A 330 -15.98 20.68 -27.74
CA TYR A 330 -15.49 22.03 -27.42
C TYR A 330 -16.43 23.04 -28.08
N GLU A 331 -17.70 23.04 -27.69
CA GLU A 331 -18.60 24.15 -28.00
C GLU A 331 -18.90 24.89 -26.70
N ASN A 332 -18.28 26.08 -26.63
CA ASN A 332 -18.69 27.23 -25.82
C ASN A 332 -18.60 27.11 -24.30
N ASP A 333 -17.43 27.50 -23.77
CA ASP A 333 -17.40 28.46 -22.66
C ASP A 333 -16.35 29.54 -22.99
N ARG A 334 -16.71 30.40 -23.95
CA ARG A 334 -16.39 31.82 -23.82
C ARG A 334 -17.54 32.42 -23.04
N TYR A 335 -17.32 32.83 -21.79
CA TYR A 335 -17.73 34.12 -21.24
C TYR A 335 -16.96 34.38 -19.95
#